data_AF-A0A7Z9GAV3-F1
#
_entry.id   AF-A0A7Z9GAV3-F1
#
_cell.length_a   1.000
_cell.length_b   1.000
_cell.length_c   1.000
_cell.angle_alpha   90.00
_cell.angle_beta   90.00
_cell.angle_gamma   90.00
#
_symmetry.space_group_name_H-M   'P 1'
#
loop_
_entity.id
_entity.type
_entity.pdbx_description
1 polymer ?
#
loop_
_entity_poly.entity_id
_entity_poly.type
_entity_poly.pdbx_seq_one_letter_code
_entity_poly.pdbx_strand_id
1 'polypeptide(L)'
;MIKTYTHYGYSYHHAGTAPTTLTTSYQAFPVTADTTNSPRSLVFPDDCSLVTVEFEVTAKSTAVSITMYLARDSAGVVPFTPHTTSGATQTISIGSTPSKGSALFGIDDDFHYDGSVANTTSGTLYVIAKADAGTPTANIRVSWRS
;
A
#
# COMPACT_ATOMS: atom_id res chain seq x y z
N MET A 1 18.71 -17.54 -9.72
CA MET A 1 18.37 -18.28 -8.48
C MET A 1 16.85 -18.43 -8.47
N ILE A 2 16.30 -19.62 -8.22
CA ILE A 2 14.84 -19.80 -8.09
C ILE A 2 14.47 -19.27 -6.71
N LYS A 3 13.58 -18.26 -6.63
CA LYS A 3 13.00 -17.82 -5.35
C LYS A 3 12.02 -18.91 -4.88
N THR A 4 12.29 -19.53 -3.73
CA THR A 4 11.38 -20.51 -3.12
C THR A 4 10.66 -19.82 -1.97
N TYR A 5 9.36 -19.60 -2.13
CA TYR A 5 8.51 -19.04 -1.08
C TYR A 5 7.79 -20.17 -0.34
N THR A 6 7.67 -20.04 0.97
CA THR A 6 7.00 -21.02 1.83
C THR A 6 5.61 -20.54 2.28
N HIS A 7 5.35 -19.25 2.19
CA HIS A 7 4.13 -18.61 2.66
C HIS A 7 3.68 -17.49 1.71
N TYR A 8 2.36 -17.36 1.53
CA TYR A 8 1.70 -16.23 0.91
C TYR A 8 0.81 -15.53 1.95
N GLY A 9 0.92 -14.21 2.06
CA GLY A 9 0.15 -13.42 3.00
C GLY A 9 -0.22 -12.05 2.45
N TYR A 10 -0.95 -11.29 3.26
CA TYR A 10 -1.19 -9.88 2.99
C TYR A 10 -1.29 -9.08 4.29
N SER A 11 -0.96 -7.80 4.19
CA SER A 11 -1.11 -6.80 5.24
C SER A 11 -2.13 -5.76 4.80
N TYR A 12 -2.76 -5.07 5.75
CA TYR A 12 -3.91 -4.22 5.51
C TYR A 12 -3.82 -2.89 6.23
N HIS A 13 -4.31 -1.84 5.57
CA HIS A 13 -4.60 -0.54 6.14
C HIS A 13 -6.09 -0.27 5.95
N HIS A 14 -6.77 -0.01 7.06
CA HIS A 14 -8.18 0.35 7.06
C HIS A 14 -8.34 1.87 6.99
N ALA A 15 -9.25 2.36 6.14
CA ALA A 15 -9.56 3.78 6.00
C ALA A 15 -10.10 4.45 7.28
N GLY A 16 -10.46 3.71 8.33
CA GLY A 16 -10.78 4.25 9.65
C GLY A 16 -9.55 4.63 10.49
N THR A 17 -8.35 4.22 10.06
CA THR A 17 -7.07 4.53 10.70
C THR A 17 -6.39 5.67 9.96
N ALA A 18 -5.75 6.60 10.66
CA ALA A 18 -5.05 7.69 10.00
C ALA A 18 -3.82 7.20 9.20
N PRO A 19 -3.55 7.74 8.00
CA PRO A 19 -4.41 8.66 7.25
C PRO A 19 -5.66 7.97 6.68
N THR A 20 -6.84 8.57 6.83
CA THR A 20 -8.12 7.94 6.44
C THR A 20 -8.49 8.20 4.98
N THR A 21 -7.98 9.30 4.42
CA THR A 21 -8.25 9.77 3.07
C THR A 21 -6.95 9.99 2.31
N LEU A 22 -7.00 9.75 1.01
CA LEU A 22 -6.02 10.28 0.07
C LEU A 22 -6.28 11.77 -0.14
N THR A 23 -5.22 12.54 -0.38
CA THR A 23 -5.30 13.95 -0.77
C THR A 23 -4.53 14.17 -2.07
N THR A 24 -4.46 15.40 -2.55
CA THR A 24 -3.61 15.78 -3.68
C THR A 24 -2.11 15.86 -3.33
N SER A 25 -1.78 15.68 -2.05
CA SER A 25 -0.41 15.57 -1.55
C SER A 25 -0.12 14.15 -1.07
N TYR A 26 1.14 13.75 -1.11
CA TYR A 26 1.55 12.43 -0.61
C TYR A 26 1.30 12.31 0.89
N GLN A 27 0.73 11.18 1.29
CA GLN A 27 0.55 10.78 2.68
C GLN A 27 1.10 9.38 2.88
N ALA A 28 1.64 9.13 4.07
CA ALA A 28 2.17 7.83 4.46
C ALA A 28 1.08 6.98 5.12
N PHE A 29 0.64 5.93 4.44
CA PHE A 29 -0.32 4.97 4.99
C PHE A 29 0.44 3.78 5.58
N PRO A 30 0.44 3.61 6.91
CA PRO A 30 1.04 2.43 7.52
C PRO A 30 0.19 1.21 7.20
N VAL A 31 0.80 0.22 6.57
CA VAL A 31 0.19 -1.08 6.27
C VAL A 31 0.83 -2.11 7.19
N THR A 32 0.02 -2.80 7.98
CA THR A 32 0.46 -3.82 8.94
C THR A 32 -0.65 -4.85 9.15
N ALA A 33 -0.56 -5.68 10.20
CA ALA A 33 -1.66 -6.57 10.58
C ALA A 33 -2.86 -5.76 11.08
N ASP A 34 -4.02 -5.97 10.48
CA ASP A 34 -5.30 -5.48 11.01
C ASP A 34 -6.35 -6.60 10.96
N THR A 35 -6.31 -7.46 11.96
CA THR A 35 -7.25 -8.58 12.11
C THR A 35 -8.65 -8.15 12.53
N THR A 36 -8.84 -6.88 12.91
CA THR A 36 -10.14 -6.34 13.30
C THR A 36 -10.98 -6.03 12.06
N ASN A 37 -10.39 -5.33 11.09
CA ASN A 37 -11.07 -4.95 9.85
C ASN A 37 -10.80 -5.94 8.70
N SER A 38 -9.75 -6.76 8.81
CA SER A 38 -9.39 -7.78 7.83
C SER A 38 -8.83 -9.04 8.52
N PRO A 39 -9.68 -10.02 8.90
CA PRO A 39 -9.30 -11.10 9.82
C PRO A 39 -8.12 -12.00 9.43
N ARG A 40 -7.71 -12.01 8.15
CA ARG A 40 -6.55 -12.77 7.67
C ARG A 40 -5.33 -11.88 7.39
N SER A 41 -5.40 -10.59 7.73
CA SER A 41 -4.27 -9.68 7.62
C SER A 41 -3.19 -10.09 8.61
N LEU A 42 -1.96 -10.12 8.14
CA LEU A 42 -0.77 -10.49 8.88
C LEU A 42 0.24 -9.33 8.85
N VAL A 43 1.20 -9.35 9.77
CA VAL A 43 2.34 -8.42 9.72
C VAL A 43 3.23 -8.80 8.54
N PHE A 44 3.98 -7.84 8.00
CA PHE A 44 5.03 -8.17 7.04
C PHE A 44 6.12 -9.02 7.72
N PRO A 45 6.63 -10.09 7.08
CA PRO A 45 7.89 -10.71 7.48
C PRO A 45 9.04 -9.71 7.34
N ASP A 46 10.12 -9.91 8.11
CA ASP A 46 11.32 -9.08 8.00
C ASP A 46 11.96 -9.18 6.61
N ASP A 47 11.85 -10.34 5.94
CA ASP A 47 12.27 -10.56 4.57
C ASP A 47 11.12 -11.15 3.75
N CYS A 48 10.63 -10.44 2.75
CA CYS A 48 9.59 -10.95 1.85
C CYS A 48 9.63 -10.31 0.47
N SER A 49 9.08 -10.98 -0.53
CA SER A 49 8.81 -10.40 -1.85
C SER A 49 7.40 -9.81 -1.87
N LEU A 50 7.29 -8.55 -2.28
CA LEU A 50 6.04 -7.85 -2.48
C LEU A 50 5.48 -8.16 -3.88
N VAL A 51 4.16 -8.39 -3.96
CA VAL A 51 3.50 -8.87 -5.18
C VAL A 51 2.48 -7.88 -5.72
N THR A 52 1.64 -7.31 -4.86
CA THR A 52 0.65 -6.31 -5.28
C THR A 52 0.37 -5.29 -4.19
N VAL A 53 -0.04 -4.09 -4.60
CA VAL A 53 -0.75 -3.13 -3.75
C VAL A 53 -2.13 -2.90 -4.36
N GLU A 54 -3.18 -3.13 -3.58
CA GLU A 54 -4.57 -2.94 -3.97
C GLU A 54 -5.16 -1.79 -3.16
N PHE A 55 -5.71 -0.80 -3.84
CA PHE A 55 -6.53 0.24 -3.24
C PHE A 55 -8.00 -0.10 -3.47
N GLU A 56 -8.79 -0.17 -2.40
CA GLU A 56 -10.25 -0.15 -2.46
C GLU A 56 -10.70 1.24 -2.01
N VAL A 57 -11.15 2.06 -2.96
CA VAL A 57 -11.54 3.44 -2.71
C VAL A 57 -13.05 3.61 -2.67
N THR A 58 -13.54 4.51 -1.82
CA THR A 58 -14.86 5.08 -2.04
C THR A 58 -14.77 6.02 -3.23
N ALA A 59 -15.51 5.72 -4.30
CA ALA A 59 -15.61 6.63 -5.43
C ALA A 59 -16.63 7.72 -5.11
N LYS A 60 -16.57 8.95 -5.59
CA LYS A 60 -15.50 9.81 -6.13
C LYS A 60 -16.30 11.06 -6.48
N SER A 61 -16.03 12.23 -5.90
CA SER A 61 -16.54 13.44 -6.57
C SER A 61 -15.62 13.82 -7.73
N THR A 62 -14.30 13.58 -7.65
CA THR A 62 -13.32 14.05 -8.68
C THR A 62 -12.04 13.21 -8.94
N ALA A 63 -11.54 12.35 -8.03
CA ALA A 63 -10.29 11.56 -8.17
C ALA A 63 -10.21 10.49 -9.31
N VAL A 64 -9.44 10.64 -10.39
CA VAL A 64 -9.34 9.68 -11.53
C VAL A 64 -8.21 8.67 -11.35
N SER A 65 -7.17 9.04 -10.62
CA SER A 65 -5.98 8.24 -10.51
C SER A 65 -5.37 8.33 -9.12
N ILE A 66 -4.60 7.29 -8.78
CA ILE A 66 -3.80 7.22 -7.57
C ILE A 66 -2.35 7.15 -8.03
N THR A 67 -1.50 7.99 -7.45
CA THR A 67 -0.04 7.88 -7.59
C THR A 67 0.53 7.38 -6.27
N MET A 68 1.41 6.39 -6.30
CA MET A 68 2.04 5.86 -5.09
C MET A 68 3.48 5.40 -5.29
N TYR A 69 4.18 5.28 -4.17
CA TYR A 69 5.45 4.56 -4.03
C TYR A 69 5.51 3.90 -2.65
N LEU A 70 6.47 2.99 -2.45
CA LEU A 70 6.66 2.31 -1.17
C LEU A 70 7.87 2.89 -0.43
N ALA A 71 7.75 3.01 0.89
CA ALA A 71 8.81 3.51 1.76
C ALA A 71 8.97 2.64 3.02
N ARG A 72 10.19 2.65 3.55
CA ARG A 72 10.56 1.93 4.78
C ARG A 72 10.19 2.71 6.05
N ASP A 73 10.02 4.02 5.92
CA ASP A 73 9.82 4.95 7.02
C ASP A 73 8.48 5.68 6.90
N SER A 74 7.95 6.09 8.06
CA SER A 74 6.68 6.81 8.12
C SER A 74 6.72 8.24 7.57
N ALA A 75 7.90 8.79 7.28
CA ALA A 75 8.02 10.10 6.64
C ALA A 75 8.08 10.00 5.11
N GLY A 76 8.20 8.80 4.55
CA GLY A 76 8.33 8.58 3.10
C GLY A 76 9.66 9.05 2.52
N VAL A 77 10.68 9.26 3.35
CA VAL A 77 11.98 9.83 2.93
C VAL A 77 12.94 8.74 2.45
N VAL A 78 12.73 7.50 2.90
CA VAL A 78 13.49 6.31 2.51
C VAL A 78 12.58 5.43 1.65
N PRO A 79 12.34 5.83 0.38
CA PRO A 79 11.68 4.95 -0.57
C PRO A 79 12.58 3.72 -0.79
N PHE A 80 11.96 2.56 -0.98
CA PHE A 80 12.66 1.43 -1.57
C PHE A 80 12.04 1.20 -2.94
N THR A 81 12.90 1.13 -3.95
CA THR A 81 12.53 1.36 -5.34
C THR A 81 12.05 0.06 -5.97
N PRO A 82 10.79 -0.03 -6.44
CA PRO A 82 10.41 -1.09 -7.35
C PRO A 82 11.26 -1.03 -8.60
N HIS A 83 11.81 -2.18 -9.02
CA HIS A 83 12.48 -2.35 -10.31
C HIS A 83 11.63 -1.88 -11.52
N THR A 84 10.34 -1.54 -11.34
CA THR A 84 9.44 -1.04 -12.39
C THR A 84 8.68 0.27 -12.10
N THR A 85 8.69 0.82 -10.88
CA THR A 85 7.68 1.84 -10.50
C THR A 85 8.07 2.77 -9.32
N SER A 86 8.98 3.71 -9.55
CA SER A 86 9.00 4.93 -8.73
C SER A 86 7.83 5.83 -9.13
N GLY A 87 6.84 6.03 -8.26
CA GLY A 87 5.70 6.93 -8.54
C GLY A 87 4.70 6.35 -9.53
N ALA A 88 4.38 5.05 -9.40
CA ALA A 88 3.36 4.41 -10.23
C ALA A 88 2.05 5.18 -10.15
N THR A 89 1.47 5.50 -11.30
CA THR A 89 0.12 6.07 -11.37
C THR A 89 -0.80 5.05 -12.01
N GLN A 90 -1.89 4.72 -11.33
CA GLN A 90 -2.93 3.84 -11.87
C GLN A 90 -4.27 4.54 -11.90
N THR A 91 -5.00 4.31 -12.98
CA THR A 91 -6.38 4.77 -13.13
C THR A 91 -7.28 3.98 -12.18
N ILE A 92 -8.20 4.69 -11.53
CA ILE A 92 -9.20 4.07 -10.67
C ILE A 92 -10.28 3.42 -11.56
N SER A 93 -10.38 2.10 -11.48
CA SER A 93 -11.48 1.33 -12.07
C SER A 93 -12.70 1.46 -11.18
N ILE A 94 -13.82 1.94 -11.74
CA ILE A 94 -15.08 2.09 -10.99
C ILE A 94 -15.91 0.82 -11.17
N GLY A 95 -16.52 0.32 -10.10
CA GLY A 95 -17.48 -0.77 -10.18
C GLY A 95 -18.78 -0.36 -10.87
N SER A 96 -19.77 -1.26 -10.92
CA SER A 96 -21.09 -0.95 -11.49
C SER A 96 -21.86 0.14 -10.73
N THR A 97 -21.40 0.51 -9.52
CA THR A 97 -21.94 1.60 -8.71
C THR A 97 -20.90 2.72 -8.59
N PRO A 98 -21.23 3.99 -8.87
CA PRO A 98 -20.26 5.08 -8.92
C PRO A 98 -19.67 5.49 -7.56
N SER A 99 -20.01 4.76 -6.48
CA SER A 99 -19.60 5.06 -5.11
C SER A 99 -18.39 4.24 -4.62
N LYS A 100 -17.89 3.29 -5.42
CA LYS A 100 -16.68 2.50 -5.10
C LYS A 100 -15.82 2.27 -6.34
N GLY A 101 -14.51 2.27 -6.14
CA GLY A 101 -13.53 1.96 -7.17
C GLY A 101 -12.31 1.24 -6.62
N SER A 102 -11.41 0.87 -7.50
CA SER A 102 -10.14 0.25 -7.13
C SER A 102 -8.99 0.67 -8.03
N ALA A 103 -7.78 0.62 -7.50
CA ALA A 103 -6.54 0.71 -8.28
C ALA A 103 -5.62 -0.42 -7.85
N LEU A 104 -5.02 -1.11 -8.82
CA LEU A 104 -4.15 -2.25 -8.60
C LEU A 104 -2.76 -1.96 -9.16
N PHE A 105 -1.74 -2.15 -8.33
CA PHE A 105 -0.34 -2.01 -8.68
C PHE A 105 0.33 -3.37 -8.55
N GLY A 106 0.88 -3.89 -9.65
CA GLY A 106 1.77 -5.06 -9.59
C GLY A 106 3.13 -4.63 -9.03
N ILE A 107 3.63 -5.38 -8.06
CA ILE A 107 4.95 -5.21 -7.45
C ILE A 107 5.75 -6.49 -7.70
N ASP A 108 7.04 -6.34 -7.98
CA ASP A 108 7.97 -7.46 -8.07
C ASP A 108 9.29 -7.01 -7.47
N ASP A 109 9.30 -6.95 -6.14
CA ASP A 109 10.36 -6.30 -5.38
C ASP A 109 10.54 -6.98 -4.02
N ASP A 110 11.74 -6.91 -3.47
CA ASP A 110 12.06 -7.53 -2.18
C ASP A 110 12.07 -6.45 -1.08
N PHE A 111 11.31 -6.73 -0.01
CA PHE A 111 11.29 -5.94 1.21
C PHE A 111 12.18 -6.60 2.26
N HIS A 112 13.02 -5.77 2.86
CA HIS A 112 13.89 -6.13 3.97
C HIS A 112 13.70 -5.09 5.09
N TYR A 113 13.27 -5.55 6.25
CA TYR A 113 13.23 -4.73 7.44
C TYR A 113 14.64 -4.35 7.87
N ASP A 114 14.85 -3.06 8.11
CA ASP A 114 16.13 -2.50 8.54
C ASP A 114 15.89 -1.57 9.72
N GLY A 115 16.16 -2.07 10.92
CA GLY A 115 16.00 -1.32 12.17
C GLY A 115 16.96 -0.13 12.33
N SER A 116 17.92 0.07 11.42
CA SER A 116 18.77 1.26 11.40
C SER A 116 18.11 2.47 10.74
N VAL A 117 17.02 2.26 9.98
CA VAL A 117 16.24 3.34 9.36
C VAL A 117 15.38 4.04 10.40
N ALA A 118 15.49 5.36 10.51
CA ALA A 118 14.64 6.13 11.42
C ALA A 118 13.16 6.02 11.02
N ASN A 119 12.26 6.07 12.01
CA ASN A 119 10.80 6.04 11.81
C ASN A 119 10.29 4.78 11.09
N THR A 120 10.99 3.66 11.23
CA THR A 120 10.52 2.33 10.82
C THR A 120 9.86 1.59 11.99
N THR A 121 8.94 0.69 11.67
CA THR A 121 8.32 -0.23 12.65
C THR A 121 8.37 -1.65 12.07
N SER A 122 8.91 -2.62 12.82
CA SER A 122 8.92 -4.03 12.36
C SER A 122 7.50 -4.51 12.05
N GLY A 123 7.37 -5.31 11.00
CA GLY A 123 6.07 -5.80 10.52
C GLY A 123 5.18 -4.77 9.83
N THR A 124 5.70 -3.57 9.54
CA THR A 124 4.97 -2.47 8.90
C THR A 124 5.69 -1.99 7.64
N LEU A 125 4.91 -1.72 6.60
CA LEU A 125 5.34 -1.06 5.39
C LEU A 125 4.59 0.26 5.22
N TYR A 126 5.20 1.27 4.62
CA TYR A 126 4.51 2.52 4.34
C TYR A 126 4.21 2.63 2.84
N VAL A 127 2.92 2.70 2.51
CA VAL A 127 2.46 3.05 1.17
C VAL A 127 2.32 4.55 1.13
N ILE A 128 3.17 5.22 0.34
CA ILE A 128 3.11 6.67 0.19
C ILE A 128 2.26 6.99 -1.02
N ALA A 129 1.08 7.56 -0.83
CA ALA A 129 0.10 7.70 -1.89
C ALA A 129 -0.59 9.06 -1.89
N LYS A 130 -1.09 9.44 -3.07
CA LYS A 130 -1.94 10.60 -3.31
C LYS A 130 -2.99 10.28 -4.38
N ALA A 131 -4.10 10.99 -4.35
CA ALA A 131 -5.04 11.06 -5.47
C ALA A 131 -4.69 12.26 -6.36
N ASP A 132 -5.09 12.23 -7.62
CA ASP A 132 -4.98 13.38 -8.53
C ASP A 132 -5.92 14.54 -8.19
N ALA A 133 -7.07 14.24 -7.60
CA ALA A 133 -8.07 15.22 -7.17
C ALA A 133 -8.94 14.67 -6.03
N GLY A 134 -9.69 15.54 -5.36
CA GLY A 134 -10.63 15.15 -4.30
C GLY A 134 -9.95 14.54 -3.07
N THR A 135 -10.76 13.88 -2.24
CA THR A 135 -10.29 13.23 -1.00
C THR A 135 -10.94 11.87 -0.76
N PRO A 136 -10.75 10.88 -1.65
CA PRO A 136 -11.36 9.56 -1.47
C PRO A 136 -10.77 8.86 -0.24
N THR A 137 -11.59 8.09 0.46
CA THR A 137 -11.07 7.16 1.48
C THR A 137 -10.51 5.92 0.79
N ALA A 138 -9.44 5.34 1.34
CA ALA A 138 -8.81 4.16 0.76
C ALA A 138 -8.53 3.10 1.82
N ASN A 139 -9.05 1.89 1.62
CA ASN A 139 -8.45 0.73 2.23
C ASN A 139 -7.31 0.24 1.34
N ILE A 140 -6.20 -0.17 1.94
CA ILE A 140 -5.01 -0.59 1.19
C ILE A 140 -4.64 -2.00 1.62
N ARG A 141 -4.48 -2.90 0.65
CA ARG A 141 -3.97 -4.25 0.85
C ARG A 141 -2.63 -4.39 0.16
N VAL A 142 -1.65 -4.97 0.83
CA VAL A 142 -0.35 -5.30 0.22
C VAL A 142 -0.12 -6.79 0.35
N SER A 143 0.04 -7.46 -0.78
CA SER A 143 0.26 -8.91 -0.84
C SER A 143 1.74 -9.22 -0.92
N TRP A 144 2.18 -10.25 -0.20
CA TRP A 144 3.59 -10.62 -0.09
C TRP A 144 3.79 -12.14 -0.04
N ARG A 145 5.03 -12.56 -0.29
CA ARG A 145 5.50 -13.95 -0.24
C ARG A 145 6.81 -14.04 0.53
N SER A 146 6.95 -15.02 1.41
CA SER A 146 8.17 -15.28 2.19
C SER A 146 8.53 -16.76 2.17
#